data_AF-A0AAW0GL21-F1
#
_entry.id   AF-A0AAW0GL21-F1
#
_cell.length_a   1.000
_cell.length_b   1.000
_cell.length_c   1.000
_cell.angle_alpha   90.00
_cell.angle_beta   90.00
_cell.angle_gamma   90.00
#
_symmetry.space_group_name_H-M   'P 1'
#
loop_
_entity.id
_entity.type
_entity.pdbx_description
1 polymer ?
#
loop_
_entity_poly.entity_id
_entity_poly.type
_entity_poly.pdbx_seq_one_letter_code
_entity_poly.pdbx_strand_id
1 'polypeptide(L)'
;MFVDWFVGDGMYETVEEIVVRPMQRFHLANVGRMIKAVGPNLKRFEIALIAMQMQGGFDDVFATSFSLEPCVNLTSLTFGSPGGYSVLYHTDDKSCRWIEIMLSQITSKVISEISFWVDEEDVVKIRTGKWDGIISLLLSKKFGSLKKVELKLREDNKMVMDAVESFMKRRLNKLHVDGVLVFVRNWRPPDI
;
A
#
# COMPACT_ATOMS: atom_id res chain seq x y z
N MET A 1 -14.87 -18.61 -8.32
CA MET A 1 -14.25 -19.69 -9.13
C MET A 1 -12.75 -19.86 -8.86
N PHE A 2 -11.88 -18.85 -8.98
CA PHE A 2 -10.47 -18.98 -8.55
C PHE A 2 -10.30 -19.00 -7.01
N VAL A 3 -10.88 -18.03 -6.30
CA VAL A 3 -10.72 -17.95 -4.82
C VAL A 3 -11.32 -19.18 -4.13
N ASP A 4 -12.44 -19.70 -4.63
CA ASP A 4 -13.07 -20.89 -4.06
C ASP A 4 -12.19 -22.12 -4.25
N TRP A 5 -11.54 -22.26 -5.40
CA TRP A 5 -10.53 -23.30 -5.65
C TRP A 5 -9.29 -23.11 -4.75
N PHE A 6 -8.74 -21.90 -4.69
CA PHE A 6 -7.57 -21.56 -3.88
C PHE A 6 -7.76 -21.91 -2.39
N VAL A 7 -8.96 -21.66 -1.87
CA VAL A 7 -9.33 -21.98 -0.50
C VAL A 7 -9.72 -23.46 -0.35
N GLY A 8 -10.51 -23.99 -1.26
CA GLY A 8 -11.04 -25.36 -1.18
C GLY A 8 -9.97 -26.44 -1.29
N ASP A 9 -8.94 -26.21 -2.10
CA ASP A 9 -7.86 -27.17 -2.33
C ASP A 9 -6.66 -26.96 -1.37
N GLY A 10 -6.76 -26.04 -0.40
CA GLY A 10 -5.71 -25.81 0.59
C GLY A 10 -4.46 -25.09 0.06
N MET A 11 -4.51 -24.53 -1.15
CA MET A 11 -3.36 -23.86 -1.79
C MET A 11 -2.80 -22.68 -0.97
N TYR A 12 -3.62 -22.09 -0.10
CA TYR A 12 -3.22 -20.98 0.77
C TYR A 12 -2.22 -21.37 1.86
N GLU A 13 -2.06 -22.65 2.18
CA GLU A 13 -1.27 -23.13 3.32
C GLU A 13 0.22 -22.80 3.20
N THR A 14 0.75 -22.71 1.97
CA THR A 14 2.17 -22.43 1.70
C THR A 14 2.42 -21.03 1.16
N VAL A 15 1.36 -20.23 0.98
CA VAL A 15 1.48 -18.89 0.40
C VAL A 15 2.01 -17.91 1.43
N GLU A 16 3.20 -17.39 1.18
CA GLU A 16 3.83 -16.37 2.02
C GLU A 16 3.80 -14.98 1.39
N GLU A 17 3.46 -14.89 0.10
CA GLU A 17 3.49 -13.66 -0.67
C GLU A 17 2.27 -13.55 -1.58
N ILE A 18 1.63 -12.38 -1.55
CA ILE A 18 0.55 -12.03 -2.47
C ILE A 18 0.84 -10.65 -3.08
N VAL A 19 0.79 -10.59 -4.41
CA VAL A 19 0.84 -9.35 -5.19
C VAL A 19 -0.44 -9.25 -6.01
N VAL A 20 -1.23 -8.19 -5.79
CA VAL A 20 -2.55 -8.05 -6.42
C VAL A 20 -2.84 -6.63 -6.88
N ARG A 21 -3.61 -6.51 -7.95
CA ARG A 21 -4.05 -5.24 -8.55
C ARG A 21 -5.57 -5.27 -8.77
N PRO A 22 -6.37 -5.29 -7.71
CA PRO A 22 -7.82 -5.43 -7.85
C PRO A 22 -8.39 -4.22 -8.60
N MET A 23 -8.95 -4.49 -9.77
CA MET A 23 -9.75 -3.54 -10.52
C MET A 23 -11.17 -3.54 -9.95
N GLN A 24 -11.69 -2.42 -9.49
CA GLN A 24 -13.06 -2.31 -8.97
C GLN A 24 -13.31 -3.06 -7.64
N ARG A 25 -14.41 -2.70 -6.97
CA ARG A 25 -14.77 -3.16 -5.62
C ARG A 25 -14.88 -4.69 -5.47
N PHE A 26 -15.48 -5.36 -6.47
CA PHE A 26 -15.74 -6.80 -6.41
C PHE A 26 -14.45 -7.62 -6.32
N HIS A 27 -13.38 -7.20 -7.03
CA HIS A 27 -12.11 -7.89 -6.95
C HIS A 27 -11.43 -7.72 -5.59
N LEU A 28 -11.58 -6.57 -4.94
CA LEU A 28 -11.03 -6.36 -3.60
C LEU A 28 -11.69 -7.28 -2.55
N ALA A 29 -12.99 -7.55 -2.66
CA ALA A 29 -13.67 -8.51 -1.77
C ALA A 29 -13.10 -9.94 -1.93
N ASN A 30 -12.78 -10.35 -3.16
CA ASN A 30 -12.13 -11.63 -3.44
C ASN A 30 -10.71 -11.70 -2.87
N VAL A 31 -9.94 -10.60 -2.97
CA VAL A 31 -8.64 -10.50 -2.29
C VAL A 31 -8.80 -10.64 -0.79
N GLY A 32 -9.81 -10.00 -0.19
CA GLY A 32 -10.08 -10.11 1.25
C GLY A 32 -10.32 -11.54 1.71
N ARG A 33 -11.04 -12.34 0.91
CA ARG A 33 -11.20 -13.79 1.16
C ARG A 33 -9.88 -14.56 1.09
N MET A 34 -9.02 -14.27 0.10
CA MET A 34 -7.70 -14.89 0.00
C MET A 34 -6.80 -14.53 1.19
N ILE A 35 -6.76 -13.25 1.56
CA ILE A 35 -5.99 -12.75 2.71
C ILE A 35 -6.47 -13.41 4.01
N LYS A 36 -7.78 -13.56 4.19
CA LYS A 36 -8.36 -14.24 5.35
C LYS A 36 -7.95 -15.72 5.40
N ALA A 37 -7.89 -16.40 4.26
CA ALA A 37 -7.49 -17.80 4.19
C ALA A 37 -5.99 -17.98 4.48
N VAL A 38 -5.13 -17.19 3.84
CA VAL A 38 -3.67 -17.24 4.08
C VAL A 38 -3.34 -16.84 5.52
N GLY A 39 -3.99 -15.78 6.02
CA GLY A 39 -3.93 -15.34 7.41
C GLY A 39 -2.49 -15.19 7.92
N PRO A 40 -2.10 -15.89 9.00
CA PRO A 40 -0.75 -15.80 9.58
C PRO A 40 0.40 -16.22 8.67
N ASN A 41 0.15 -16.96 7.57
CA ASN A 41 1.24 -17.38 6.68
C ASN A 41 1.75 -16.23 5.80
N LEU A 42 0.94 -15.19 5.60
CA LEU A 42 1.30 -14.07 4.75
C LEU A 42 2.42 -13.23 5.37
N LYS A 43 3.58 -13.20 4.72
CA LYS A 43 4.75 -12.41 5.11
C LYS A 43 4.90 -11.16 4.25
N ARG A 44 4.61 -11.25 2.96
CA ARG A 44 4.75 -10.14 2.00
C ARG A 44 3.43 -9.86 1.32
N PHE A 45 3.00 -8.60 1.31
CA PHE A 45 1.81 -8.19 0.60
C PHE A 45 2.05 -6.95 -0.22
N GLU A 46 1.64 -6.98 -1.48
CA GLU A 46 1.73 -5.83 -2.37
C GLU A 46 0.39 -5.59 -3.06
N ILE A 47 -0.10 -4.36 -2.97
CA ILE A 47 -1.41 -3.99 -3.50
C ILE A 47 -1.38 -2.65 -4.22
N ALA A 48 -2.10 -2.53 -5.32
CA ALA A 48 -2.51 -1.24 -5.86
C ALA A 48 -3.97 -1.32 -6.31
N LEU A 49 -4.76 -0.35 -5.87
CA LEU A 49 -6.17 -0.31 -6.16
C LEU A 49 -6.44 0.50 -7.41
N ILE A 50 -7.27 -0.04 -8.31
CA ILE A 50 -7.70 0.63 -9.53
C ILE A 50 -9.21 0.84 -9.42
N ALA A 51 -9.65 2.06 -9.11
CA ALA A 51 -11.07 2.41 -8.98
C ALA A 51 -11.49 3.53 -9.93
N MET A 52 -12.79 3.52 -10.25
CA MET A 52 -13.49 4.68 -10.80
C MET A 52 -14.25 5.39 -9.68
N GLN A 53 -14.22 6.72 -9.61
CA GLN A 53 -14.93 7.51 -8.58
C GLN A 53 -16.42 7.24 -8.62
N MET A 54 -17.00 7.04 -9.80
CA MET A 54 -18.42 6.69 -9.97
C MET A 54 -18.84 5.41 -9.24
N GLN A 55 -17.88 4.53 -8.92
CA GLN A 55 -18.17 3.33 -8.14
C GLN A 55 -18.18 3.60 -6.63
N GLY A 56 -17.86 4.81 -6.16
CA GLY A 56 -17.90 5.22 -4.76
C GLY A 56 -16.64 4.90 -3.95
N GLY A 57 -15.51 4.57 -4.59
CA GLY A 57 -14.26 4.20 -3.89
C GLY A 57 -14.27 2.80 -3.27
N PHE A 58 -13.39 2.51 -2.32
CA PHE A 58 -13.24 1.15 -1.72
C PHE A 58 -13.66 1.04 -0.25
N ASP A 59 -14.07 2.14 0.38
CA ASP A 59 -14.29 2.23 1.83
C ASP A 59 -15.27 1.16 2.35
N ASP A 60 -16.37 0.90 1.65
CA ASP A 60 -17.36 -0.13 2.02
C ASP A 60 -16.77 -1.55 2.05
N VAL A 61 -15.82 -1.84 1.15
CA VAL A 61 -15.20 -3.17 1.05
C VAL A 61 -14.23 -3.37 2.21
N PHE A 62 -13.49 -2.34 2.61
CA PHE A 62 -12.64 -2.37 3.80
C PHE A 62 -13.42 -2.52 5.10
N ALA A 63 -14.67 -2.06 5.13
CA ALA A 63 -15.54 -2.23 6.31
C ALA A 63 -16.13 -3.64 6.44
N THR A 64 -16.29 -4.37 5.32
CA THR A 64 -17.13 -5.58 5.30
C THR A 64 -16.40 -6.86 4.88
N SER A 65 -15.44 -6.76 3.96
CA SER A 65 -14.97 -7.91 3.19
C SER A 65 -13.45 -8.04 3.13
N PHE A 66 -12.72 -6.99 3.48
CA PHE A 66 -11.25 -6.97 3.45
C PHE A 66 -10.67 -6.53 4.79
N SER A 67 -9.74 -7.30 5.35
CA SER A 67 -8.96 -6.93 6.54
C SER A 67 -7.57 -7.55 6.52
N LEU A 68 -6.56 -6.78 6.91
CA LEU A 68 -5.19 -7.26 7.16
C LEU A 68 -4.96 -7.77 8.59
N GLU A 69 -5.95 -7.66 9.49
CA GLU A 69 -5.81 -8.09 10.89
C GLU A 69 -5.39 -9.56 11.09
N PRO A 70 -5.80 -10.52 10.23
CA PRO A 70 -5.36 -11.92 10.36
C PRO A 70 -3.86 -12.14 10.06
N CYS A 71 -3.19 -11.21 9.37
CA CYS A 71 -1.82 -11.35 8.88
C CYS A 71 -0.78 -10.96 9.94
N VAL A 72 -0.77 -11.70 11.06
CA VAL A 72 0.05 -11.38 12.25
C VAL A 72 1.56 -11.54 12.04
N ASN A 73 1.99 -12.24 10.99
CA ASN A 73 3.40 -12.42 10.63
C ASN A 73 3.82 -11.58 9.41
N LEU A 74 3.00 -10.61 9.00
CA LEU A 74 3.32 -9.74 7.87
C LEU A 74 4.62 -8.96 8.16
N THR A 75 5.65 -9.15 7.34
CA THR A 75 6.96 -8.51 7.48
C THR A 75 7.14 -7.33 6.53
N SER A 76 6.48 -7.37 5.36
CA SER A 76 6.58 -6.34 4.33
C SER A 76 5.23 -6.02 3.69
N LEU A 77 4.96 -4.72 3.51
CA LEU A 77 3.79 -4.20 2.83
C LEU A 77 4.16 -3.16 1.79
N THR A 78 3.72 -3.35 0.55
CA THR A 78 3.97 -2.41 -0.55
C THR A 78 2.67 -1.87 -1.12
N PHE A 79 2.59 -0.55 -1.26
CA PHE A 79 1.47 0.16 -1.85
C PHE A 79 1.84 0.71 -3.22
N GLY A 80 1.06 0.38 -4.24
CA GLY A 80 1.16 1.02 -5.54
C GLY A 80 0.59 2.44 -5.55
N SER A 81 1.03 3.22 -6.52
CA SER A 81 0.73 4.65 -6.66
C SER A 81 -0.72 4.87 -7.13
N PRO A 82 -1.60 5.50 -6.33
CA PRO A 82 -2.95 5.81 -6.78
C PRO A 82 -2.97 6.69 -8.04
N GLY A 83 -2.10 7.70 -8.12
CA GLY A 83 -1.97 8.59 -9.27
C GLY A 83 -1.46 7.86 -10.52
N GLY A 84 -0.40 7.06 -10.39
CA GLY A 84 0.19 6.32 -11.49
C GLY A 84 -0.75 5.26 -12.06
N TYR A 85 -1.46 4.51 -11.20
CA TYR A 85 -2.46 3.54 -11.63
C TYR A 85 -3.69 4.20 -12.27
N SER A 86 -4.11 5.37 -11.77
CA SER A 86 -5.17 6.17 -12.40
C SER A 86 -4.83 6.59 -13.82
N VAL A 87 -3.59 7.04 -14.07
CA VAL A 87 -3.14 7.39 -15.43
C VAL A 87 -3.10 6.15 -16.31
N LEU A 88 -2.50 5.06 -15.83
CA LEU A 88 -2.26 3.85 -16.62
C LEU A 88 -3.55 3.15 -17.04
N TYR A 89 -4.55 3.10 -16.16
CA TYR A 89 -5.82 2.42 -16.42
C TYR A 89 -6.96 3.38 -16.76
N HIS A 90 -6.64 4.65 -17.03
CA HIS A 90 -7.60 5.71 -17.36
C HIS A 90 -8.76 5.81 -16.37
N THR A 91 -8.44 5.73 -15.08
CA THR A 91 -9.44 5.89 -14.01
C THR A 91 -9.31 7.26 -13.35
N ASP A 92 -10.39 7.73 -12.73
CA ASP A 92 -10.49 9.05 -12.11
C ASP A 92 -10.27 9.04 -10.59
N ASP A 93 -10.30 7.87 -9.93
CA ASP A 93 -10.00 7.78 -8.51
C ASP A 93 -8.49 7.78 -8.27
N LYS A 94 -8.01 8.83 -7.60
CA LYS A 94 -6.62 8.95 -7.17
C LYS A 94 -6.51 9.00 -5.65
N SER A 95 -7.54 8.59 -4.91
CA SER A 95 -7.59 8.66 -3.45
C SER A 95 -6.48 7.84 -2.81
N CYS A 96 -5.88 8.38 -1.75
CA CYS A 96 -4.90 7.70 -0.91
C CYS A 96 -5.49 7.22 0.43
N ARG A 97 -6.79 7.46 0.68
CA ARG A 97 -7.45 7.11 1.95
C ARG A 97 -7.36 5.62 2.28
N TRP A 98 -7.48 4.78 1.25
CA TRP A 98 -7.41 3.32 1.42
C TRP A 98 -6.07 2.85 1.99
N ILE A 99 -4.97 3.55 1.69
CA ILE A 99 -3.64 3.25 2.23
C ILE A 99 -3.64 3.44 3.75
N GLU A 100 -4.21 4.55 4.22
CA GLU A 100 -4.36 4.84 5.65
C GLU A 100 -5.20 3.76 6.35
N ILE A 101 -6.35 3.39 5.76
CA ILE A 101 -7.23 2.33 6.27
C ILE A 101 -6.46 1.02 6.40
N MET A 102 -5.74 0.59 5.36
CA MET A 102 -4.96 -0.65 5.41
C MET A 102 -3.84 -0.61 6.45
N LEU A 103 -3.09 0.50 6.54
CA LEU A 103 -2.06 0.68 7.58
C LEU A 103 -2.66 0.60 8.99
N SER A 104 -3.86 1.14 9.19
CA SER A 104 -4.56 1.09 10.49
C SER A 104 -4.97 -0.32 10.91
N GLN A 105 -5.16 -1.24 9.98
CA GLN A 105 -5.57 -2.63 10.23
C GLN A 105 -4.39 -3.56 10.59
N ILE A 106 -3.15 -3.17 10.32
CA ILE A 106 -1.98 -4.06 10.54
C ILE A 106 -1.87 -4.44 12.02
N THR A 107 -1.85 -5.73 12.34
CA THR A 107 -1.67 -6.23 13.72
C THR A 107 -0.28 -6.82 13.95
N SER A 108 0.46 -7.11 12.87
CA SER A 108 1.79 -7.71 12.89
C SER A 108 2.77 -6.92 13.76
N LYS A 109 3.42 -7.62 14.69
CA LYS A 109 4.49 -7.07 15.54
C LYS A 109 5.88 -7.19 14.92
N VAL A 110 5.98 -7.95 13.82
CA VAL A 110 7.23 -8.23 13.12
C VAL A 110 7.33 -7.48 11.79
N ILE A 111 6.38 -6.59 11.50
CA ILE A 111 6.47 -5.74 10.32
C ILE A 111 7.72 -4.87 10.39
N SER A 112 8.55 -4.97 9.35
CA SER A 112 9.84 -4.31 9.28
C SER A 112 9.97 -3.39 8.07
N GLU A 113 9.16 -3.61 7.02
CA GLU A 113 9.26 -2.87 5.78
C GLU A 113 7.89 -2.37 5.30
N ILE A 114 7.83 -1.09 4.94
CA ILE A 114 6.68 -0.51 4.23
C ILE A 114 7.20 0.27 3.04
N SER A 115 6.71 -0.02 1.84
CA SER A 115 7.09 0.67 0.61
C SER A 115 5.90 1.36 -0.03
N PHE A 116 6.11 2.56 -0.56
CA PHE A 116 5.13 3.33 -1.32
C PHE A 116 5.68 3.63 -2.70
N TRP A 117 4.90 3.34 -3.73
CA TRP A 117 5.19 3.83 -5.07
C TRP A 117 4.62 5.24 -5.17
N VAL A 118 5.41 6.15 -5.74
CA VAL A 118 5.03 7.55 -5.91
C VAL A 118 5.25 7.96 -7.35
N ASP A 119 4.16 8.40 -7.97
CA ASP A 119 4.13 8.96 -9.31
C ASP A 119 3.91 10.49 -9.22
N GLU A 120 4.13 11.22 -10.31
CA GLU A 120 3.97 12.68 -10.37
C GLU A 120 2.55 13.10 -9.98
N GLU A 121 1.56 12.28 -10.31
CA GLU A 121 0.14 12.48 -10.00
C GLU A 121 -0.21 12.35 -8.50
N ASP A 122 0.69 11.80 -7.67
CA ASP A 122 0.50 11.71 -6.22
C ASP A 122 0.98 12.98 -5.49
N VAL A 123 1.85 13.77 -6.13
CA VAL A 123 2.60 14.86 -5.49
C VAL A 123 1.65 15.87 -4.83
N VAL A 124 0.57 16.25 -5.53
CA VAL A 124 -0.42 17.20 -5.00
C VAL A 124 -1.01 16.67 -3.70
N LYS A 125 -1.34 15.38 -3.62
CA LYS A 125 -1.96 14.79 -2.41
C LYS A 125 -0.97 14.66 -1.27
N ILE A 126 0.27 14.30 -1.58
CA ILE A 126 1.37 14.27 -0.61
C ILE A 126 1.54 15.66 0.02
N ARG A 127 1.56 16.72 -0.80
CA ARG A 127 1.84 18.09 -0.34
C ARG A 127 0.65 18.81 0.32
N THR A 128 -0.58 18.42 0.01
CA THR A 128 -1.81 19.06 0.51
C THR A 128 -2.36 18.43 1.80
N GLY A 129 -1.58 17.58 2.47
CA GLY A 129 -1.95 16.98 3.75
C GLY A 129 -2.88 15.76 3.64
N LYS A 130 -3.24 15.29 2.43
CA LYS A 130 -4.02 14.05 2.27
C LYS A 130 -3.26 12.80 2.74
N TRP A 131 -1.95 12.92 2.97
CA TRP A 131 -1.09 11.89 3.57
C TRP A 131 -0.90 12.04 5.08
N ASP A 132 -1.52 13.03 5.73
CA ASP A 132 -1.27 13.31 7.16
C ASP A 132 -1.63 12.11 8.06
N GLY A 133 -2.70 11.38 7.75
CA GLY A 133 -3.06 10.14 8.44
C GLY A 133 -2.03 9.03 8.26
N ILE A 134 -1.53 8.84 7.03
CA ILE A 134 -0.45 7.90 6.70
C ILE A 134 0.83 8.25 7.48
N ILE A 135 1.22 9.53 7.45
CA ILE A 135 2.40 10.04 8.17
C ILE A 135 2.27 9.83 9.68
N SER A 136 1.10 10.15 10.25
CA SER A 136 0.81 9.96 11.67
C SER A 136 0.93 8.48 12.08
N LEU A 137 0.37 7.58 11.26
CA LEU A 137 0.47 6.14 11.48
C LEU A 137 1.93 5.70 11.47
N LEU A 138 2.70 6.03 10.43
CA LEU A 138 4.12 5.64 10.31
C LEU A 138 4.99 6.12 11.49
N LEU A 139 4.66 7.27 12.09
CA LEU A 139 5.38 7.81 13.25
C LEU A 139 4.88 7.26 14.60
N SER A 140 3.76 6.53 14.61
CA SER A 140 3.15 6.00 15.82
C SER A 140 3.96 4.83 16.41
N LYS A 141 3.73 4.53 17.69
CA LYS A 141 4.36 3.38 18.38
C LYS A 141 4.04 2.03 17.72
N LYS A 142 2.94 1.96 16.96
CA LYS A 142 2.51 0.76 16.24
C LYS A 142 3.60 0.21 15.33
N PHE A 143 4.36 1.11 14.71
CA PHE A 143 5.40 0.80 13.74
C PHE A 143 6.81 0.99 14.30
N GLY A 144 6.98 0.84 15.62
CA GLY A 144 8.30 0.95 16.26
C GLY A 144 9.33 -0.11 15.85
N SER A 145 8.90 -1.19 15.19
CA SER A 145 9.76 -2.26 14.65
C SER A 145 10.22 -2.01 13.21
N LEU A 146 9.78 -0.93 12.57
CA LEU A 146 10.15 -0.64 11.18
C LEU A 146 11.65 -0.42 11.06
N LYS A 147 12.25 -1.14 10.11
CA LYS A 147 13.64 -1.00 9.70
C LYS A 147 13.76 -0.20 8.40
N LYS A 148 12.69 -0.21 7.59
CA LYS A 148 12.66 0.47 6.29
C LYS A 148 11.27 1.03 5.99
N VAL A 149 11.22 2.32 5.67
CA VAL A 149 10.11 2.98 4.99
C VAL A 149 10.64 3.51 3.68
N GLU A 150 10.19 2.93 2.58
CA GLU A 150 10.76 3.19 1.26
C GLU A 150 9.77 3.96 0.38
N LEU A 151 10.22 5.07 -0.22
CA LEU A 151 9.50 5.75 -1.28
C LEU A 151 10.17 5.47 -2.61
N LYS A 152 9.48 4.71 -3.45
CA LYS A 152 9.88 4.36 -4.81
C LYS A 152 9.38 5.44 -5.76
N LEU A 153 10.26 6.35 -6.14
CA LEU A 153 9.95 7.54 -6.93
C LEU A 153 10.13 7.24 -8.41
N ARG A 154 9.06 7.42 -9.20
CA ARG A 154 9.14 7.42 -10.66
C ARG A 154 9.67 8.76 -11.13
N GLU A 155 10.87 8.77 -11.72
CA GLU A 155 11.60 10.00 -12.05
C GLU A 155 11.30 10.49 -13.47
N ASP A 156 10.02 10.80 -13.75
CA ASP A 156 9.63 11.45 -15.01
C ASP A 156 9.92 12.97 -14.95
N ASN A 157 9.86 13.55 -13.73
CA ASN A 157 10.18 14.96 -13.47
C ASN A 157 11.05 15.11 -12.20
N LYS A 158 12.35 15.31 -12.40
CA LYS A 158 13.34 15.40 -11.32
C LYS A 158 13.03 16.50 -10.30
N MET A 159 12.68 17.70 -10.76
CA MET A 159 12.41 18.84 -9.88
C MET A 159 11.21 18.56 -8.96
N VAL A 160 10.19 17.90 -9.49
CA VAL A 160 9.00 17.51 -8.72
C VAL A 160 9.35 16.44 -7.69
N MET A 161 10.11 15.41 -8.07
CA MET A 161 10.51 14.34 -7.14
C MET A 161 11.48 14.83 -6.05
N ASP A 162 12.38 15.76 -6.36
CA ASP A 162 13.23 16.43 -5.36
C ASP A 162 12.39 17.18 -4.31
N ALA A 163 11.29 17.82 -4.73
CA ALA A 163 10.36 18.50 -3.85
C ALA A 163 9.58 17.53 -2.96
N VAL A 164 9.16 16.37 -3.50
CA VAL A 164 8.53 15.28 -2.71
C VAL A 164 9.50 14.74 -1.68
N GLU A 165 10.71 14.40 -2.08
CA GLU A 165 11.75 13.87 -1.18
C GLU A 165 12.02 14.85 -0.04
N SER A 166 12.22 16.13 -0.37
CA SER A 166 12.44 17.19 0.62
C SER A 166 11.25 17.36 1.57
N PHE A 167 10.03 17.28 1.05
CA PHE A 167 8.81 17.35 1.86
C PHE A 167 8.71 16.15 2.81
N MET A 168 8.91 14.93 2.31
CA MET A 168 8.80 13.70 3.09
C MET A 168 9.90 13.59 4.14
N LYS A 169 11.14 14.00 3.84
CA LYS A 169 12.21 14.10 4.84
C LYS A 169 11.83 15.01 6.00
N ARG A 170 11.21 16.17 5.73
CA ARG A 170 10.74 17.07 6.80
C ARG A 170 9.60 16.46 7.61
N ARG A 171 8.61 15.84 6.95
CA ARG A 171 7.42 15.29 7.63
C ARG A 171 7.71 14.00 8.40
N LEU A 172 8.62 13.17 7.90
CA LEU A 172 9.08 11.92 8.51
C LEU A 172 10.49 12.06 9.08
N ASN A 173 10.84 13.24 9.62
CA ASN A 173 12.21 13.56 10.06
C ASN A 173 12.79 12.54 11.03
N LYS A 174 11.97 12.01 11.95
CA LYS A 174 12.39 10.95 12.86
C LYS A 174 12.89 9.72 12.10
N LEU A 175 12.09 9.20 11.17
CA LEU A 175 12.47 8.03 10.37
C LEU A 175 13.68 8.31 9.48
N HIS A 176 13.84 9.56 9.02
CA HIS A 176 15.01 9.97 8.25
C HIS A 176 16.29 9.95 9.08
N VAL A 177 16.27 10.56 10.27
CA VAL A 177 17.42 10.61 11.19
C VAL A 177 17.78 9.20 11.68
N ASP A 178 16.78 8.36 11.93
CA ASP A 178 16.96 6.97 12.36
C ASP A 178 17.44 6.04 11.22
N GLY A 179 17.61 6.55 9.99
CA GLY A 179 18.04 5.76 8.82
C GLY A 179 16.99 4.78 8.28
N VAL A 180 15.74 4.90 8.75
CA VAL A 180 14.61 4.06 8.34
C VAL A 180 14.00 4.53 7.03
N LEU A 181 13.99 5.85 6.77
CA LEU A 181 13.41 6.42 5.54
C LEU A 181 14.40 6.35 4.36
N VAL A 182 14.00 5.64 3.30
CA VAL A 182 14.79 5.41 2.08
C VAL A 182 14.05 5.92 0.86
N PHE A 183 14.77 6.52 -0.09
CA PHE A 183 14.23 6.94 -1.38
C PHE A 183 14.91 6.15 -2.49
N VAL A 184 14.13 5.48 -3.33
CA VAL A 184 14.61 4.76 -4.50
C VAL A 184 14.17 5.55 -5.73
N ARG A 185 15.15 6.07 -6.48
CA ARG A 185 14.91 6.86 -7.69
C ARG A 185 14.92 6.00 -8.96
N ASN A 186 14.41 6.57 -10.04
CA ASN A 186 14.25 5.89 -11.34
C ASN A 186 13.51 4.55 -11.21
N TRP A 187 12.65 4.44 -10.20
CA TRP A 187 11.94 3.20 -9.96
C TRP A 187 10.85 3.05 -11.02
N ARG A 188 10.75 1.84 -11.57
CA ARG A 188 9.69 1.46 -12.50
C ARG A 188 8.93 0.28 -11.93
N PRO A 189 7.60 0.24 -12.09
CA PRO A 189 6.83 -0.96 -11.74
C PRO A 189 7.36 -2.15 -12.55
N PRO A 190 7.52 -3.33 -11.93
CA PRO A 190 7.77 -4.56 -12.68
C PRO A 190 6.59 -4.75 -13.63
N ASP A 191 6.91 -4.78 -14.93
CA ASP A 191 6.06 -4.92 -16.11
C ASP A 191 4.54 -4.89 -15.85
N ILE A 192 3.93 -3.75 -16.18
CA ILE A 192 2.58 -3.72 -16.79
C ILE A 192 2.74 -3.97 -18.28
#